data_AF-A0A3N5PUU9-F1
#
_entry.id   AF-A0A3N5PUU9-F1
#
_cell.length_a   1.000
_cell.length_b   1.000
_cell.length_c   1.000
_cell.angle_alpha   90.00
_cell.angle_beta   90.00
_cell.angle_gamma   90.00
#
_symmetry.space_group_name_H-M   'P 1'
#
loop_
_entity.id
_entity.type
_entity.pdbx_description
1 polymer ?
#
loop_
_entity_poly.entity_id
_entity_poly.type
_entity_poly.pdbx_seq_one_letter_code
_entity_poly.pdbx_strand_id
1 'polypeptide(L)'
;MIKNITETTKQDLSQLASSMMQRGYRFVTMTCVDLGDALDIMYHFDKDLELITFRLKLPKGEELPSISGVYLAAVVVENEIKDLFGLPVTGMALDFDGKFVLSENAPIAPQAKTPTPASPSAPLN
;
A
#
# COMPACT_ATOMS: atom_id res chain seq x y z
N MET A 1 -5.32 -1.66 21.81
CA MET A 1 -6.40 -1.82 20.81
C MET A 1 -6.53 -0.50 20.07
N ILE A 2 -6.27 -0.48 18.76
CA ILE A 2 -6.47 0.72 17.95
C ILE A 2 -7.98 1.01 17.94
N LYS A 3 -8.37 2.24 18.26
CA LYS A 3 -9.76 2.71 18.17
C LYS A 3 -9.99 3.24 16.75
N ASN A 4 -11.22 3.12 16.23
CA ASN A 4 -11.62 3.66 14.91
C ASN A 4 -11.01 2.96 13.68
N ILE A 5 -11.01 1.62 13.67
CA ILE A 5 -10.73 0.84 12.46
C ILE A 5 -12.04 0.47 11.76
N THR A 6 -12.10 0.69 10.46
CA THR A 6 -13.18 0.21 9.59
C THR A 6 -12.59 -0.71 8.53
N GLU A 7 -13.17 -1.91 8.36
CA GLU A 7 -12.76 -2.83 7.30
C GLU A 7 -13.18 -2.26 5.92
N THR A 8 -12.33 -2.41 4.92
CA THR A 8 -12.58 -2.03 3.52
C THR A 8 -12.22 -3.17 2.59
N THR A 9 -12.70 -3.11 1.35
CA THR A 9 -12.33 -4.05 0.29
C THR A 9 -11.44 -3.38 -0.74
N LYS A 10 -10.77 -4.19 -1.57
CA LYS A 10 -9.96 -3.73 -2.69
C LYS A 10 -10.78 -2.90 -3.69
N GLN A 11 -12.02 -3.32 -3.93
CA GLN A 11 -12.95 -2.69 -4.88
C GLN A 11 -13.37 -1.29 -4.42
N ASP A 12 -13.44 -1.07 -3.10
CA ASP A 12 -13.91 0.17 -2.52
C ASP A 12 -12.81 1.24 -2.39
N LEU A 13 -11.52 0.89 -2.57
CA LEU A 13 -10.38 1.78 -2.28
C LEU A 13 -10.43 3.11 -3.03
N SER A 14 -10.77 3.09 -4.32
CA SER A 14 -10.80 4.31 -5.14
C SER A 14 -11.93 5.26 -4.72
N GLN A 15 -13.10 4.70 -4.41
CA GLN A 15 -14.23 5.45 -3.89
C GLN A 15 -13.95 5.96 -2.47
N LEU A 16 -13.33 5.13 -1.63
CA LEU A 16 -12.90 5.49 -0.28
C LEU A 16 -11.96 6.70 -0.31
N ALA A 17 -10.88 6.63 -1.11
CA ALA A 17 -9.92 7.73 -1.23
C ALA A 17 -10.60 9.03 -1.70
N SER A 18 -11.43 8.94 -2.75
CA SER A 18 -12.17 10.09 -3.27
C SER A 18 -13.13 10.70 -2.25
N SER A 19 -13.86 9.86 -1.50
CA SER A 19 -14.78 10.28 -0.44
C SER A 19 -14.03 10.95 0.72
N MET A 20 -12.89 10.40 1.15
CA MET A 20 -12.06 11.03 2.18
C MET A 20 -11.58 12.41 1.75
N MET A 21 -11.12 12.55 0.50
CA MET A 21 -10.64 13.83 -0.03
C MET A 21 -11.77 14.87 -0.07
N GLN A 22 -12.94 14.50 -0.59
CA GLN A 22 -14.11 15.38 -0.65
C GLN A 22 -14.59 15.82 0.74
N ARG A 23 -14.42 14.97 1.76
CA ARG A 23 -14.74 15.28 3.16
C ARG A 23 -13.67 16.10 3.88
N GLY A 24 -12.55 16.40 3.21
CA GLY A 24 -11.45 17.20 3.74
C GLY A 24 -10.50 16.45 4.67
N TYR A 25 -10.45 15.12 4.58
CA TYR A 25 -9.41 14.34 5.27
C TYR A 25 -8.10 14.43 4.50
N ARG A 26 -6.98 14.49 5.23
CA ARG A 26 -5.65 14.31 4.64
C ARG A 26 -5.21 12.86 4.79
N PHE A 27 -4.58 12.32 3.75
CA PHE A 27 -3.85 11.07 3.85
C PHE A 27 -2.60 11.28 4.73
N VAL A 28 -2.44 10.45 5.75
CA VAL A 28 -1.30 10.52 6.68
C VAL A 28 -0.21 9.55 6.23
N THR A 29 -0.55 8.27 6.18
CA THR A 29 0.34 7.18 5.76
C THR A 29 -0.48 5.91 5.56
N MET A 30 0.17 4.86 5.07
CA MET A 30 -0.33 3.49 5.14
C MET A 30 0.71 2.57 5.77
N THR A 31 0.28 1.46 6.35
CA THR A 31 1.18 0.45 6.94
C THR A 31 0.81 -0.93 6.46
N CYS A 32 1.80 -1.81 6.31
CA CYS A 32 1.61 -3.18 5.87
C CYS A 32 2.17 -4.16 6.91
N VAL A 33 1.45 -5.24 7.18
CA VAL A 33 1.93 -6.36 8.00
C VAL A 33 1.64 -7.66 7.27
N ASP A 34 2.65 -8.51 7.11
CA ASP A 34 2.45 -9.85 6.57
C ASP A 34 1.85 -10.79 7.64
N LEU A 35 0.68 -11.35 7.36
CA LEU A 35 -0.02 -12.31 8.23
C LEU A 35 0.31 -13.77 7.89
N GLY A 36 1.08 -14.03 6.83
CA GLY A 36 1.42 -15.35 6.31
C GLY A 36 0.65 -15.66 5.02
N ASP A 37 -0.68 -15.75 5.11
CA ASP A 37 -1.61 -16.02 4.01
C ASP A 37 -2.11 -14.75 3.29
N ALA A 38 -2.03 -13.61 3.97
CA ALA A 38 -2.50 -12.31 3.50
C ALA A 38 -1.58 -11.19 4.00
N LEU A 39 -1.66 -10.04 3.34
CA LEU A 39 -1.12 -8.77 3.81
C LEU A 39 -2.23 -7.97 4.48
N ASP A 40 -1.94 -7.40 5.63
CA ASP A 40 -2.81 -6.51 6.38
C ASP A 40 -2.37 -5.07 6.14
N ILE A 41 -3.17 -4.33 5.38
CA ILE A 41 -2.85 -2.98 4.92
C ILE A 41 -3.78 -2.02 5.65
N MET A 42 -3.22 -1.02 6.33
CA MET A 42 -3.99 0.00 7.03
C MET A 42 -3.74 1.36 6.39
N TYR A 43 -4.81 2.07 6.06
CA TYR A 43 -4.79 3.42 5.52
C TYR A 43 -5.20 4.40 6.61
N HIS A 44 -4.33 5.36 6.90
CA HIS A 44 -4.55 6.34 7.97
C HIS A 44 -4.90 7.70 7.37
N PHE A 45 -6.04 8.23 7.78
CA PHE A 45 -6.51 9.55 7.41
C PHE A 45 -6.75 10.39 8.65
N ASP A 46 -6.45 11.67 8.57
CA ASP A 46 -6.62 12.62 9.66
C ASP A 46 -7.49 13.79 9.21
N LYS A 47 -8.31 14.29 10.13
CA LYS A 47 -9.01 15.57 9.99
C LYS A 47 -9.22 16.15 11.38
N ASP A 48 -8.88 17.41 11.58
CA ASP A 48 -9.08 18.11 12.85
C ASP A 48 -8.50 17.37 14.08
N LEU A 49 -7.32 16.73 13.90
CA LEU A 49 -6.64 15.90 14.91
C LEU A 49 -7.37 14.60 15.27
N GLU A 50 -8.38 14.20 14.50
CA GLU A 50 -9.04 12.91 14.58
C GLU A 50 -8.52 11.96 13.51
N LEU A 51 -7.84 10.90 13.96
CA LEU A 51 -7.33 9.83 13.11
C LEU A 51 -8.40 8.75 12.90
N ILE A 52 -8.67 8.42 11.64
CA ILE A 52 -9.48 7.27 11.22
C ILE A 52 -8.62 6.32 10.41
N THR A 53 -8.85 5.02 10.60
CA THR A 53 -8.07 3.97 9.93
C THR A 53 -8.99 3.04 9.16
N PHE A 54 -8.66 2.80 7.89
CA PHE A 54 -9.31 1.77 7.09
C PHE A 54 -8.37 0.59 6.94
N ARG A 55 -8.88 -0.63 7.15
CA ARG A 55 -8.10 -1.85 7.09
C ARG A 55 -8.52 -2.69 5.90
N LEU A 56 -7.55 -3.11 5.10
CA LEU A 56 -7.70 -3.99 3.97
C LEU A 56 -6.87 -5.25 4.24
N LYS A 57 -7.56 -6.39 4.35
CA LYS A 57 -6.89 -7.70 4.31
C LYS A 57 -6.81 -8.16 2.85
N LEU A 58 -5.60 -8.17 2.29
CA LEU A 58 -5.34 -8.55 0.90
C LEU A 58 -4.68 -9.94 0.83
N PRO A 59 -5.30 -10.94 0.18
CA PRO A 59 -4.65 -12.24 -0.04
C PRO A 59 -3.33 -12.10 -0.79
N LYS A 60 -2.32 -12.94 -0.47
CA LYS A 60 -1.06 -12.95 -1.22
C LYS A 60 -1.29 -13.36 -2.68
N GLY A 61 -0.56 -12.72 -3.59
CA GLY A 61 -0.70 -12.92 -5.03
C GLY A 61 -1.74 -12.01 -5.69
N GLU A 62 -2.48 -11.22 -4.92
CA GLU A 62 -3.29 -10.14 -5.45
C GLU A 62 -2.49 -8.83 -5.60
N GLU A 63 -2.96 -7.98 -6.50
CA GLU A 63 -2.43 -6.65 -6.71
C GLU A 63 -3.22 -5.60 -5.91
N LEU A 64 -2.54 -4.54 -5.50
CA LEU A 64 -3.11 -3.41 -4.78
C LEU A 64 -3.36 -2.22 -5.74
N PRO A 65 -4.60 -1.76 -5.90
CA PRO A 65 -4.88 -0.50 -6.59
C PRO A 65 -4.31 0.68 -5.81
N SER A 66 -3.56 1.53 -6.49
CA SER A 66 -3.00 2.75 -5.91
C SER A 66 -4.09 3.79 -5.64
N ILE A 67 -3.93 4.54 -4.55
CA ILE A 67 -4.73 5.73 -4.24
C ILE A 67 -4.01 7.04 -4.62
N SER A 68 -2.80 6.95 -5.18
CA SER A 68 -1.96 8.11 -5.48
C SER A 68 -2.53 9.07 -6.52
N GLY A 69 -3.44 8.59 -7.38
CA GLY A 69 -4.21 9.45 -8.27
C GLY A 69 -5.15 10.43 -7.56
N VAL A 70 -5.53 10.13 -6.31
CA VAL A 70 -6.28 11.03 -5.42
C VAL A 70 -5.34 11.72 -4.43
N TYR A 71 -4.47 10.95 -3.77
CA TYR A 71 -3.51 11.47 -2.80
C TYR A 71 -2.08 11.21 -3.27
N LEU A 72 -1.48 12.18 -3.97
CA LEU A 72 -0.11 12.04 -4.47
C LEU A 72 0.90 11.62 -3.39
N ALA A 73 0.69 12.01 -2.12
CA ALA A 73 1.52 11.59 -1.00
C ALA A 73 1.62 10.06 -0.80
N ALA A 74 0.66 9.28 -1.32
CA ALA A 74 0.66 7.83 -1.24
C ALA A 74 1.80 7.19 -2.05
N VAL A 75 2.34 7.86 -3.08
CA VAL A 75 3.42 7.27 -3.92
C VAL A 75 4.62 6.82 -3.10
N VAL A 76 4.97 7.55 -2.04
CA VAL A 76 6.13 7.23 -1.20
C VAL A 76 5.93 5.87 -0.52
N VAL A 77 4.79 5.69 0.13
CA VAL A 77 4.53 4.51 0.95
C VAL A 77 4.11 3.31 0.08
N GLU A 78 3.44 3.56 -1.05
CA GLU A 78 3.12 2.52 -2.03
C GLU A 78 4.39 1.93 -2.66
N ASN A 79 5.37 2.77 -3.03
CA ASN A 79 6.66 2.27 -3.51
C ASN A 79 7.46 1.59 -2.39
N GLU A 80 7.43 2.11 -1.16
CA GLU A 80 8.05 1.44 -0.01
C GLU A 80 7.48 0.02 0.20
N ILE A 81 6.15 -0.14 0.17
CA ILE A 81 5.51 -1.45 0.37
C ILE A 81 5.79 -2.38 -0.83
N LYS A 82 5.81 -1.85 -2.06
CA LYS A 82 6.21 -2.60 -3.26
C LYS A 82 7.60 -3.19 -3.09
N ASP A 83 8.57 -2.39 -2.64
CA ASP A 83 9.95 -2.81 -2.41
C ASP A 83 10.07 -3.81 -1.24
N LEU A 84 9.51 -3.47 -0.08
CA LEU A 84 9.76 -4.18 1.18
C LEU A 84 8.95 -5.47 1.33
N PHE A 85 7.75 -5.54 0.74
CA PHE A 85 6.86 -6.70 0.83
C PHE A 85 6.69 -7.43 -0.51
N GLY A 86 7.20 -6.89 -1.61
CA GLY A 86 7.00 -7.46 -2.94
C GLY A 86 5.54 -7.45 -3.39
N LEU A 87 4.73 -6.52 -2.86
CA LEU A 87 3.32 -6.37 -3.21
C LEU A 87 3.20 -5.60 -4.54
N PRO A 88 2.61 -6.18 -5.60
CA PRO A 88 2.37 -5.42 -6.82
C PRO A 88 1.34 -4.32 -6.56
N VAL A 89 1.71 -3.07 -6.82
CA VAL A 89 0.81 -1.90 -6.76
C VAL A 89 0.56 -1.39 -8.17
N THR A 90 -0.71 -1.22 -8.55
CA THR A 90 -1.11 -0.81 -9.91
C THR A 90 -1.75 0.58 -9.94
N GLY A 91 -1.55 1.31 -11.04
CA GLY A 91 -2.13 2.64 -11.22
C GLY A 91 -1.47 3.75 -10.40
N MET A 92 -0.20 3.57 -9.99
CA MET A 92 0.55 4.61 -9.28
C MET A 92 0.79 5.83 -10.18
N ALA A 93 0.70 7.03 -9.62
CA ALA A 93 1.04 8.27 -10.30
C ALA A 93 2.55 8.39 -10.58
N LEU A 94 3.38 7.76 -9.75
CA LEU A 94 4.82 7.65 -9.93
C LEU A 94 5.30 6.28 -9.44
N ASP A 95 5.95 5.53 -10.32
CA ASP A 95 6.48 4.19 -10.04
C ASP A 95 8.00 4.19 -10.20
N PHE A 96 8.72 3.76 -9.15
CA PHE A 96 10.18 3.64 -9.13
C PHE A 96 10.67 2.22 -9.48
N ASP A 97 9.76 1.33 -9.91
CA ASP A 97 10.05 -0.01 -10.42
C ASP A 97 10.90 -0.86 -9.46
N GLY A 98 10.56 -0.84 -8.17
CA GLY A 98 11.25 -1.66 -7.17
C GLY A 98 12.56 -1.05 -6.64
N LYS A 99 12.86 0.21 -6.96
CA LYS A 99 14.14 0.89 -6.69
C LYS A 99 13.97 2.13 -5.83
N PHE A 100 12.96 2.16 -4.98
CA PHE A 100 12.67 3.33 -4.15
C PHE A 100 13.49 3.32 -2.85
N VAL A 101 13.46 2.23 -2.10
CA VAL A 101 14.15 2.05 -0.82
C VAL A 101 15.30 1.05 -0.93
N LEU A 102 15.11 -0.01 -1.72
CA LEU A 102 16.08 -1.10 -1.79
C LEU A 102 17.20 -0.81 -2.81
N SER A 103 18.43 -1.14 -2.44
CA SER A 103 19.58 -1.12 -3.34
C SER A 103 19.67 -2.41 -4.17
N GLU A 104 20.46 -2.40 -5.24
CA GLU A 104 20.58 -3.53 -6.19
C GLU A 104 20.93 -4.87 -5.53
N ASN A 105 21.65 -4.86 -4.41
CA ASN A 105 22.09 -6.06 -3.69
C ASN A 105 21.26 -6.37 -2.44
N ALA A 106 20.15 -5.66 -2.23
CA ALA A 106 19.29 -5.91 -1.09
C ALA A 106 18.51 -7.24 -1.25
N PRO A 107 18.10 -7.88 -0.14
CA PRO A 107 17.23 -9.05 -0.21
C PRO A 107 15.89 -8.70 -0.90
N ILE A 108 15.30 -9.69 -1.59
CA ILE A 108 13.97 -9.55 -2.19
C ILE A 108 12.92 -9.52 -1.09
N ALA A 109 12.05 -8.49 -1.08
CA ALA A 109 10.91 -8.36 -0.17
C ALA A 109 11.26 -8.69 1.30
N PRO A 110 12.24 -7.99 1.92
CA PRO A 110 12.83 -8.37 3.21
C PRO A 110 11.84 -8.37 4.39
N GLN A 111 10.69 -7.72 4.26
CA GLN A 111 9.65 -7.66 5.31
C GLN A 111 8.52 -8.68 5.11
N ALA A 112 8.53 -9.46 4.02
CA ALA A 112 7.59 -10.55 3.82
C ALA A 112 8.02 -11.81 4.61
N LYS A 113 7.09 -12.42 5.35
CA LYS A 113 7.29 -13.66 6.11
C LYS A 113 7.45 -14.89 5.22
N THR A 114 6.83 -14.86 4.05
CA THR A 114 6.95 -15.91 3.03
C THR A 114 7.28 -15.20 1.73
N PRO A 115 8.27 -15.65 0.94
CA PRO A 115 8.55 -15.03 -0.35
C PRO A 115 7.28 -15.04 -1.20
N THR A 116 6.74 -13.86 -1.50
CA THR A 116 5.79 -13.71 -2.60
C THR A 116 6.55 -14.17 -3.85
N PRO A 117 6.02 -15.09 -4.69
CA PRO A 117 6.72 -15.50 -5.90
C PRO A 117 7.05 -14.24 -6.69
N ALA A 118 8.34 -14.02 -6.94
CA ALA A 118 8.82 -12.81 -7.59
C ALA A 118 8.06 -12.59 -8.90
N SER A 119 7.48 -11.40 -9.08
CA SER A 119 7.08 -10.97 -10.43
C SER A 119 8.31 -11.08 -11.34
N PRO A 120 8.19 -11.68 -12.53
CA PRO A 120 9.31 -11.77 -13.44
C PRO A 120 9.71 -10.35 -13.82
N SER A 121 10.85 -9.89 -13.31
CA SER A 121 11.48 -8.65 -13.75
C SER A 121 11.64 -8.72 -15.27
N ALA A 122 11.05 -7.78 -15.99
CA ALA A 122 11.25 -7.66 -17.43
C ALA A 122 12.77 -7.56 -17.71
N PRO A 123 13.28 -8.25 -18.74
CA PRO A 123 14.69 -8.16 -19.07
C PRO A 123 15.06 -6.71 -19.39
N LEU A 124 16.12 -6.23 -18.76
CA LEU A 124 16.79 -4.99 -19.13
C LEU A 124 17.26 -5.13 -20.59
N ASN A 125 16.67 -4.32 -21.48
CA ASN A 125 17.20 -4.10 -22.83
C ASN A 125 18.38 -3.13 -22.79
#